data_AF-A0A3N4JTV9-F1
#
_entry.id   AF-A0A3N4JTV9-F1
#
_cell.length_a   1.000
_cell.length_b   1.000
_cell.length_c   1.000
_cell.angle_alpha   90.00
_cell.angle_beta   90.00
_cell.angle_gamma   90.00
#
_symmetry.space_group_name_H-M   'P 1'
#
loop_
_entity.id
_entity.type
_entity.pdbx_description
1 polymer ?
#
loop_
_entity_poly.entity_id
_entity_poly.type
_entity_poly.pdbx_seq_one_letter_code
_entity_poly.pdbx_strand_id
1 'polypeptide(L)' 'MARTELSQAWEKWPFEYTEVDVMKDDKWRVYEFDVPVIHVARTIGEKDIEEGEKIEKLMHRFKAAEVVGVMEKVLGEGK' A
#
# COMPACT_ATOMS: atom_id res chain seq x y z
N MET A 1 -14.63 -5.41 -0.75
CA MET A 1 -13.72 -5.23 -1.91
C MET A 1 -12.49 -4.47 -1.43
N ALA A 2 -11.35 -4.47 -2.14
CA ALA A 2 -10.10 -3.84 -1.67
C ALA A 2 -10.29 -2.37 -1.23
N ARG A 3 -11.03 -1.56 -2.00
CA ARG A 3 -11.39 -0.18 -1.62
C ARG A 3 -12.16 -0.07 -0.29
N THR A 4 -13.03 -1.04 0.00
CA THR A 4 -13.78 -1.10 1.28
C THR A 4 -12.85 -1.36 2.45
N GLU A 5 -11.84 -2.22 2.26
CA GLU A 5 -10.86 -2.52 3.30
C GLU A 5 -9.90 -1.34 3.53
N LEU A 6 -9.50 -0.65 2.45
CA LEU A 6 -8.73 0.58 2.53
C LEU A 6 -9.50 1.70 3.24
N SER A 7 -10.79 1.88 2.93
CA SER A 7 -11.64 2.88 3.61
C SER A 7 -11.75 2.60 5.12
N GLN A 8 -11.99 1.36 5.52
CA GLN A 8 -12.05 0.98 6.94
C GLN A 8 -10.70 1.14 7.65
N ALA A 9 -9.59 0.86 6.95
CA ALA A 9 -8.25 1.10 7.47
C ALA A 9 -8.01 2.61 7.65
N TRP A 10 -8.43 3.42 6.68
CA TRP A 10 -8.29 4.88 6.69
C TRP A 10 -9.05 5.53 7.85
N GLU A 11 -10.27 5.04 8.15
CA GLU A 11 -11.04 5.49 9.32
C GLU A 11 -10.31 5.25 10.65
N LYS A 12 -9.48 4.20 10.73
CA LYS A 12 -8.66 3.91 11.91
C LYS A 12 -7.36 4.70 11.92
N TRP A 13 -6.72 4.80 10.76
CA TRP A 13 -5.46 5.49 10.57
C TRP A 13 -5.47 6.17 9.21
N PRO A 14 -5.59 7.50 9.13
CA PRO A 14 -5.56 8.23 7.87
C PRO A 14 -4.21 8.07 7.15
N PHE A 15 -4.26 7.79 5.85
CA PHE A 15 -3.10 7.71 4.97
C PHE A 15 -3.43 8.27 3.59
N GLU A 16 -2.40 8.63 2.85
CA GLU A 16 -2.52 8.96 1.43
C GLU A 16 -2.25 7.71 0.60
N TYR A 17 -2.99 7.56 -0.50
CA TYR A 17 -2.77 6.48 -1.45
C TYR A 17 -3.05 6.98 -2.87
N THR A 18 -2.43 6.34 -3.85
CA THR A 18 -2.69 6.57 -5.27
C THR A 18 -3.01 5.24 -5.93
N GLU A 19 -4.02 5.22 -6.79
CA GLU A 19 -4.37 4.04 -7.58
C GLU A 19 -3.61 4.07 -8.90
N VAL A 20 -2.98 2.95 -9.24
CA VAL A 20 -2.28 2.78 -10.52
C VAL A 20 -3.01 1.73 -11.34
N ASP A 21 -3.28 2.05 -12.61
CA ASP A 21 -3.82 1.11 -13.57
C ASP A 21 -2.68 0.26 -14.16
N VAL A 22 -2.53 -0.96 -13.65
CA VAL A 22 -1.46 -1.89 -14.06
C VAL A 22 -1.50 -2.24 -15.55
N MET A 23 -2.63 -2.04 -16.23
CA MET A 23 -2.74 -2.29 -17.67
C MET A 23 -2.19 -1.13 -18.51
N LYS A 24 -2.04 0.05 -17.90
CA LYS A 24 -1.56 1.28 -18.56
C LYS A 24 -0.14 1.67 -18.15
N ASP A 25 0.42 0.99 -17.17
CA ASP A 25 1.74 1.26 -16.64
C ASP A 25 2.64 0.03 -16.79
N ASP A 26 3.60 0.12 -17.72
CA ASP A 26 4.55 -0.96 -17.98
C ASP A 26 5.41 -1.31 -16.76
N LYS A 27 5.61 -0.39 -15.80
CA LYS A 27 6.32 -0.67 -14.55
C LYS A 27 5.55 -1.66 -13.66
N TRP A 28 4.23 -1.51 -13.60
CA TRP A 28 3.37 -2.28 -12.69
C TRP A 28 2.64 -3.45 -13.36
N ARG A 29 2.83 -3.62 -14.67
CA ARG A 29 2.26 -4.72 -15.47
C ARG A 29 2.55 -6.12 -14.91
N VAL A 30 3.63 -6.27 -14.14
CA VAL A 30 3.97 -7.51 -13.43
C VAL A 30 2.86 -8.03 -12.52
N TYR A 31 1.93 -7.16 -12.09
CA TYR A 31 0.80 -7.51 -11.24
C TYR A 31 -0.52 -7.70 -12.00
N GLU A 32 -0.52 -7.78 -13.34
CA GLU A 32 -1.75 -7.85 -14.15
C GLU A 32 -2.71 -8.99 -13.74
N PHE A 33 -2.17 -10.09 -13.19
CA PHE A 33 -2.94 -11.24 -12.71
C PHE A 33 -3.14 -11.27 -11.18
N ASP A 34 -2.44 -10.41 -10.44
CA ASP A 34 -2.38 -10.43 -8.98
C ASP A 34 -3.17 -9.27 -8.33
N VAL A 35 -3.86 -8.46 -9.13
CA VAL A 35 -4.71 -7.37 -8.66
C VAL A 35 -5.82 -7.89 -7.74
N PRO A 36 -6.03 -7.32 -6.54
CA PRO A 36 -5.41 -6.10 -6.01
C PRO A 36 -4.08 -6.33 -5.27
N VAL A 37 -3.12 -5.45 -5.53
CA VAL A 37 -1.84 -5.34 -4.79
C VAL A 37 -1.72 -3.94 -4.21
N ILE A 38 -1.28 -3.83 -2.96
CA ILE A 38 -0.96 -2.53 -2.34
C ILE A 38 0.48 -2.54 -1.83
N HIS A 39 1.15 -1.41 -2.05
CA HIS A 39 2.47 -1.12 -1.53
C HIS A 39 2.32 -0.04 -0.45
N VAL A 40 2.81 -0.32 0.76
CA VAL A 40 2.77 0.58 1.90
C VAL A 40 4.19 0.96 2.24
N ALA A 41 4.47 2.26 2.22
CA ALA A 41 5.79 2.81 2.53
C ALA A 41 5.63 3.99 3.50
N ARG A 42 6.67 4.22 4.32
CA ARG A 42 6.74 5.42 5.13
C ARG A 42 7.33 6.53 4.26
N THR A 43 6.48 7.43 3.79
CA THR A 43 6.95 8.67 3.17
C THR A 43 7.05 9.76 4.22
N ILE A 44 8.12 10.55 4.20
CA ILE A 44 8.23 11.78 4.99
C ILE A 44 8.26 12.94 3.99
N GLY A 45 7.08 13.51 3.71
CA GLY A 45 6.91 14.57 2.72
C GLY A 45 6.49 14.08 1.33
N GLU A 46 6.53 14.99 0.36
CA GLU A 46 6.05 14.79 -1.01
C GLU A 46 7.11 14.07 -1.85
N LYS A 47 7.16 12.74 -1.78
CA LYS A 47 7.99 11.94 -2.69
C LYS A 47 7.34 10.61 -3.01
N ASP A 48 7.37 10.28 -4.31
CA ASP A 48 7.14 8.95 -4.86
C ASP A 48 7.85 7.88 -4.02
N ILE A 49 7.19 6.73 -3.88
CA ILE A 49 7.73 5.55 -3.22
C ILE A 49 8.90 5.03 -4.07
N GLU A 50 10.13 5.47 -3.77
CA GLU A 50 11.34 5.01 -4.45
C GLU A 50 11.70 3.59 -3.98
N GLU A 51 12.12 2.73 -4.92
CA GLU A 51 12.61 1.37 -4.65
C GLU A 51 13.90 1.45 -3.81
N GLY A 52 13.75 1.36 -2.49
CA GLY A 52 14.84 1.49 -1.52
C GLY A 52 14.37 1.88 -0.12
N GLU A 53 13.18 2.50 -0.01
CA GLU A 53 12.53 2.70 1.28
C GLU A 53 11.88 1.39 1.78
N LYS A 54 11.62 1.30 3.10
CA LYS A 54 10.97 0.13 3.69
C LYS A 54 9.53 0.02 3.18
N ILE A 55 9.35 -0.77 2.13
CA ILE A 55 8.05 -1.03 1.50
C ILE A 55 7.56 -2.39 1.95
N GLU A 56 6.38 -2.42 2.55
CA GLU A 56 5.64 -3.64 2.83
C GLU A 56 4.53 -3.80 1.78
N LYS A 57 4.29 -5.04 1.36
CA LYS A 57 3.34 -5.35 0.28
C LYS A 57 2.25 -6.29 0.77
N LEU A 58 1.02 -6.04 0.35
CA LEU A 58 -0.12 -6.94 0.55
C LEU A 58 -0.72 -7.29 -0.82
N MET A 59 -0.96 -8.58 -1.07
CA MET A 59 -1.40 -9.12 -2.36
C MET A 59 -2.71 -9.90 -2.22
N HIS A 60 -3.47 -9.96 -3.32
CA HIS A 60 -4.70 -10.74 -3.53
C HIS A 60 -5.89 -10.37 -2.64
N ARG A 61 -5.76 -10.58 -1.33
CA ARG A 61 -6.84 -10.40 -0.37
C ARG A 61 -6.25 -9.99 0.96
N PHE A 62 -6.41 -8.73 1.29
CA PHE A 62 -6.05 -8.17 2.58
C PHE A 62 -7.30 -7.65 3.30
N LYS A 63 -7.22 -7.59 4.62
CA LYS A 63 -8.22 -6.96 5.49
C LYS A 63 -7.75 -5.60 5.98
N ALA A 64 -8.68 -4.74 6.40
CA ALA A 64 -8.37 -3.45 6.99
C ALA A 64 -7.38 -3.53 8.17
N ALA A 65 -7.49 -4.58 9.00
CA ALA A 65 -6.56 -4.83 10.10
C ALA A 65 -5.13 -5.16 9.64
N GLU A 66 -4.98 -5.85 8.50
CA GLU A 66 -3.66 -6.15 7.93
C GLU A 66 -3.01 -4.90 7.37
N VAL A 67 -3.79 -4.00 6.75
CA VAL A 67 -3.31 -2.70 6.29
C VAL A 67 -2.77 -1.88 7.47
N VAL A 68 -3.53 -1.75 8.55
CA VAL A 68 -3.10 -1.01 9.75
C VAL A 68 -1.85 -1.65 10.37
N GLY A 69 -1.81 -2.98 10.50
CA GLY A 69 -0.64 -3.65 11.05
C GLY A 69 0.63 -3.47 10.22
N VAL A 70 0.49 -3.44 8.89
CA VAL A 70 1.60 -3.11 7.99
C VAL A 70 2.05 -1.65 8.14
N MET A 71 1.11 -0.71 8.25
CA MET A 71 1.44 0.69 8.52
C MET A 71 2.20 0.85 9.85
N GLU A 72 1.76 0.16 10.90
CA GLU A 72 2.44 0.13 12.20
C GLU A 72 3.86 -0.40 12.08
N LYS A 73 4.08 -1.48 11.32
CA LYS A 73 5.41 -2.06 11.09
C LYS A 73 6.32 -1.06 10.38
N VAL A 74 5.83 -0.45 9.30
CA VAL A 74 6.57 0.52 8.49
C VAL A 74 6.91 1.80 9.29
N LEU A 75 6.05 2.21 10.22
CA LEU A 75 6.29 3.36 11.10
C LEU A 75 7.16 3.03 12.33
N GLY A 76 6.98 1.84 12.90
CA GLY A 76 7.60 1.38 14.15
C GLY A 76 9.04 0.89 13.99
N GLU A 77 9.44 0.42 12.81
CA GLU A 77 10.83 -0.01 12.55
C GLU A 77 11.82 1.14 12.28
N GLY A 78 11.53 2.35 12.80
CA GLY A 78 12.41 3.51 12.76
C GLY A 78 13.07 3.81 14.12
N LYS A 79 13.45 2.78 14.89
CA LYS A 79 14.12 2.92 16.18
C LYS A 79 15.52 2.33 16.15
#